data_AF-A0A261CZZ8-F1
#
_entry.id   AF-A0A261CZZ8-F1
#
_cell.length_a   1.000
_cell.length_b   1.000
_cell.length_c   1.000
_cell.angle_alpha   90.00
_cell.angle_beta   90.00
_cell.angle_gamma   90.00
#
_symmetry.space_group_name_H-M   'P 1'
#
loop_
_entity.id
_entity.type
_entity.pdbx_description
1 polymer ?
#
loop_
_entity_poly.entity_id
_entity_poly.type
_entity_poly.pdbx_seq_one_letter_code
_entity_poly.pdbx_strand_id
1 'polypeptide(L)'
;MTAPDRAATRRDITAALEAAFERRHEVLDAIVEAEDRASAINSIATLLSVPAIGAEAVLGMSFDRLTVTARRENAAELEDLNSQLTFTQTERPASTSETLTLRQFTDADADIFEKRTSDVGAAGDGSGSPASGIADEISAANSRMHAEEAVWLVATEGSDKIGLVFGELSDGEVHVRIWIAPEHRKKGYGTSALRRSRSELAAYFPGVPLVIRAPGS
;
A
#
# COMPACT_ATOMS: atom_id res chain seq x y z
N MET A 1 1.52 -6.78 -0.05
CA MET A 1 2.52 -5.98 -0.76
C MET A 1 1.83 -5.26 -1.90
N THR A 2 1.87 -3.93 -1.92
CA THR A 2 1.22 -3.10 -2.95
C THR A 2 2.03 -3.08 -4.25
N ALA A 3 1.48 -2.49 -5.32
CA ALA A 3 2.24 -2.30 -6.57
C ALA A 3 3.52 -1.44 -6.39
N PRO A 4 3.49 -0.28 -5.70
CA PRO A 4 4.72 0.50 -5.46
C PRO A 4 5.74 -0.25 -4.57
N ASP A 5 5.29 -1.01 -3.57
CA ASP A 5 6.22 -1.82 -2.76
C ASP A 5 6.98 -2.85 -3.60
N ARG A 6 6.29 -3.47 -4.59
CA ARG A 6 6.91 -4.40 -5.54
C ARG A 6 7.91 -3.69 -6.45
N ALA A 7 7.56 -2.50 -6.94
CA ALA A 7 8.46 -1.70 -7.78
C ALA A 7 9.71 -1.25 -7.01
N ALA A 8 9.57 -0.82 -5.75
CA ALA A 8 10.68 -0.46 -4.89
C ALA A 8 11.59 -1.67 -4.61
N THR A 9 11.00 -2.82 -4.26
CA THR A 9 11.76 -4.07 -4.04
C THR A 9 12.51 -4.49 -5.31
N ARG A 10 11.86 -4.40 -6.48
CA ARG A 10 12.48 -4.72 -7.77
C ARG A 10 13.63 -3.76 -8.08
N ARG A 11 13.44 -2.47 -7.81
CA ARG A 11 14.44 -1.43 -7.97
C ARG A 11 15.67 -1.71 -7.10
N ASP A 12 15.48 -2.10 -5.84
CA ASP A 12 16.59 -2.43 -4.94
C ASP A 12 17.38 -3.65 -5.42
N ILE A 13 16.72 -4.67 -5.95
CA ILE A 13 17.37 -5.83 -6.58
C ILE A 13 18.16 -5.40 -7.82
N THR A 14 17.54 -4.66 -8.75
CA THR A 14 18.18 -4.25 -10.00
C THR A 14 19.37 -3.31 -9.74
N ALA A 15 19.25 -2.39 -8.78
CA ALA A 15 20.34 -1.52 -8.34
C ALA A 15 21.52 -2.30 -7.74
N ALA A 16 21.24 -3.34 -6.93
CA ALA A 16 22.29 -4.19 -6.38
C ALA A 16 23.02 -4.98 -7.47
N LEU A 17 22.30 -5.47 -8.49
CA LEU A 17 22.91 -6.14 -9.64
C LEU A 17 23.81 -5.19 -10.44
N GLU A 18 23.36 -3.95 -10.67
CA GLU A 18 24.16 -2.94 -11.37
C GLU A 18 25.44 -2.59 -10.60
N ALA A 19 25.33 -2.31 -9.29
CA ALA A 19 26.48 -2.05 -8.42
C ALA A 19 27.45 -3.25 -8.38
N ALA A 20 26.93 -4.48 -8.37
CA ALA A 20 27.76 -5.68 -8.42
C ALA A 20 28.55 -5.81 -9.73
N PHE A 21 27.98 -5.38 -10.87
CA PHE A 21 28.70 -5.42 -12.15
C PHE A 21 29.87 -4.44 -12.22
N GLU A 22 29.76 -3.29 -11.55
CA GLU A 22 30.84 -2.30 -11.46
C GLU A 22 31.99 -2.79 -10.58
N ARG A 23 31.67 -3.58 -9.54
CA ARG A 23 32.62 -4.08 -8.53
C ARG A 23 32.80 -5.59 -8.57
N ARG A 24 32.70 -6.17 -9.77
CA ARG A 24 32.63 -7.63 -10.00
C ARG A 24 33.76 -8.44 -9.34
N HIS A 25 34.97 -7.91 -9.29
CA HIS A 25 36.11 -8.62 -8.68
C HIS A 25 35.99 -8.63 -7.16
N GLU A 26 35.69 -7.48 -6.56
CA GLU A 26 35.48 -7.36 -5.11
C GLU A 26 34.28 -8.20 -4.64
N VAL A 27 33.22 -8.27 -5.44
CA VAL A 27 32.06 -9.14 -5.14
C VAL A 27 32.46 -10.61 -5.16
N LEU A 28 33.23 -11.05 -6.16
CA LEU A 28 33.71 -12.43 -6.23
C LEU A 28 34.64 -12.76 -5.07
N ASP A 29 35.55 -11.84 -4.71
CA ASP A 29 36.46 -12.00 -3.58
C ASP A 29 35.65 -12.14 -2.28
N ALA A 30 34.67 -11.26 -2.04
CA ALA A 30 33.79 -11.31 -0.87
C ALA A 30 32.97 -12.61 -0.79
N ILE A 31 32.59 -13.20 -1.93
CA ILE A 31 31.89 -14.50 -1.99
C ILE A 31 32.85 -15.64 -1.63
N VAL A 32 34.07 -15.63 -2.16
CA VAL A 32 35.06 -16.69 -1.95
C VAL A 32 35.63 -16.68 -0.53
N GLU A 33 35.71 -15.50 0.11
CA GLU A 33 36.17 -15.35 1.49
C GLU A 33 35.11 -15.73 2.54
N ALA A 34 33.84 -15.83 2.15
CA ALA A 34 32.75 -16.13 3.07
C ALA A 34 32.69 -17.63 3.44
N GLU A 35 32.47 -17.93 4.73
CA GLU A 35 32.36 -19.30 5.24
C GLU A 35 31.09 -20.02 4.76
N ASP A 36 29.98 -19.27 4.66
CA ASP A 36 28.68 -19.81 4.26
C ASP A 36 27.86 -18.80 3.46
N ARG A 37 26.68 -19.26 2.98
CA ARG A 37 25.75 -18.45 2.19
C ARG A 37 25.29 -17.19 2.94
N ALA A 38 25.04 -17.29 4.25
CA ALA A 38 24.55 -16.17 5.04
C ALA A 38 25.64 -15.09 5.20
N SER A 39 26.87 -15.52 5.45
CA SER A 39 28.05 -14.67 5.53
C SER A 39 28.33 -13.99 4.20
N ALA A 40 28.21 -14.70 3.07
CA ALA A 40 28.36 -14.12 1.73
C ALA A 40 27.32 -13.02 1.46
N ILE A 41 26.04 -13.26 1.80
CA ILE A 41 24.98 -12.25 1.66
C ILE A 41 25.30 -11.00 2.50
N ASN A 42 25.73 -11.18 3.75
CA ASN A 42 26.08 -10.06 4.63
C ASN A 42 27.30 -9.28 4.12
N SER A 43 28.33 -9.97 3.62
CA SER A 43 29.51 -9.36 3.02
C SER A 43 29.17 -8.55 1.77
N ILE A 44 28.35 -9.10 0.86
CA ILE A 44 27.89 -8.40 -0.34
C ILE A 44 27.03 -7.18 0.03
N ALA A 45 26.08 -7.34 0.95
CA ALA A 45 25.20 -6.26 1.40
C ALA A 45 26.02 -5.08 1.96
N THR A 46 27.04 -5.38 2.76
CA THR A 46 27.95 -4.40 3.34
C THR A 46 28.84 -3.77 2.26
N LEU A 47 29.46 -4.59 1.40
CA LEU A 47 30.34 -4.14 0.33
C LEU A 47 29.63 -3.15 -0.58
N LEU A 48 28.44 -3.50 -1.07
CA LEU A 48 27.68 -2.71 -2.04
C LEU A 48 26.77 -1.65 -1.40
N SER A 49 26.63 -1.64 -0.07
CA SER A 49 25.68 -0.78 0.65
C SER A 49 24.23 -0.96 0.16
N VAL A 50 23.80 -2.21 0.04
CA VAL A 50 22.46 -2.60 -0.48
C VAL A 50 21.69 -3.43 0.54
N PRO A 51 20.35 -3.47 0.48
CA PRO A 51 19.57 -4.33 1.36
C PRO A 51 19.86 -5.81 1.09
N ALA A 52 19.61 -6.65 2.10
CA ALA A 52 19.88 -8.09 2.05
C ALA A 52 19.22 -8.81 0.85
N ILE A 53 18.03 -8.36 0.43
CA ILE A 53 17.34 -8.92 -0.74
C ILE A 53 18.10 -8.68 -2.06
N GLY A 54 18.76 -7.51 -2.18
CA GLY A 54 19.62 -7.21 -3.32
C GLY A 54 20.88 -8.06 -3.29
N ALA A 55 21.50 -8.20 -2.12
CA ALA A 55 22.68 -9.05 -1.94
C ALA A 55 22.39 -10.54 -2.21
N GLU A 56 21.22 -11.04 -1.79
CA GLU A 56 20.78 -12.41 -2.10
C GLU A 56 20.59 -12.61 -3.61
N ALA A 57 20.03 -11.63 -4.31
CA ALA A 57 19.89 -11.68 -5.77
C ALA A 57 21.25 -11.68 -6.49
N VAL A 58 22.22 -10.90 -6.00
CA VAL A 58 23.60 -10.89 -6.53
C VAL A 58 24.25 -12.26 -6.35
N LEU A 59 24.16 -12.86 -5.16
CA LEU A 59 24.73 -14.18 -4.87
C LEU A 59 24.08 -15.30 -5.70
N GLY A 60 22.77 -15.21 -5.94
CA GLY A 60 22.00 -16.19 -6.72
C GLY A 60 22.04 -15.97 -8.24
N MET A 61 22.77 -14.97 -8.72
CA MET A 61 22.78 -14.62 -10.13
C MET A 61 23.50 -15.67 -11.00
N SER A 62 22.91 -16.01 -12.14
CA SER A 62 23.51 -16.88 -13.14
C SER A 62 24.52 -16.14 -14.03
N PHE A 63 25.57 -16.82 -14.48
CA PHE A 63 26.67 -16.19 -15.25
C PHE A 63 26.25 -15.58 -16.60
N ASP A 64 25.15 -16.04 -17.21
CA ASP A 64 24.58 -15.45 -18.43
C ASP A 64 24.10 -13.99 -18.22
N ARG A 65 23.77 -13.62 -16.98
CA ARG A 65 23.40 -12.25 -16.59
C ARG A 65 24.58 -11.27 -16.57
N LEU A 66 25.83 -11.76 -16.68
CA LEU A 66 27.02 -10.91 -16.78
C LEU A 66 27.30 -10.41 -18.21
N THR A 67 26.61 -10.94 -19.22
CA THR A 67 26.80 -10.53 -20.61
C THR A 67 26.54 -9.04 -20.80
N VAL A 68 27.19 -8.42 -21.79
CA VAL A 68 27.02 -6.98 -22.08
C VAL A 68 25.53 -6.65 -22.33
N THR A 69 24.80 -7.53 -23.02
CA THR A 69 23.37 -7.36 -23.28
C THR A 69 22.55 -7.37 -22.00
N ALA A 70 22.70 -8.40 -21.16
CA ALA A 70 21.94 -8.50 -19.91
C ALA A 70 22.23 -7.33 -18.95
N ARG A 71 23.48 -6.84 -18.90
CA ARG A 71 23.82 -5.66 -18.09
C ARG A 71 23.16 -4.38 -18.60
N ARG A 72 23.07 -4.19 -19.92
CA ARG A 72 22.35 -3.05 -20.52
C ARG A 72 20.85 -3.12 -20.25
N GLU A 73 20.27 -4.31 -20.30
CA GLU A 73 18.86 -4.53 -19.95
C GLU A 73 18.59 -4.21 -18.48
N ASN A 74 19.45 -4.66 -17.56
CA ASN A 74 19.33 -4.33 -16.14
C ASN A 74 19.44 -2.81 -15.89
N ALA A 75 20.38 -2.11 -16.53
CA ALA A 75 20.51 -0.66 -16.39
C ALA A 75 19.27 0.08 -16.94
N ALA A 76 18.74 -0.36 -18.09
CA ALA A 76 17.52 0.22 -18.66
C ALA A 76 16.29 -0.04 -17.77
N GLU A 77 16.19 -1.23 -17.17
CA GLU A 77 15.14 -1.55 -16.19
C GLU A 77 15.27 -0.68 -14.94
N LEU A 78 16.49 -0.44 -14.43
CA LEU A 78 16.70 0.42 -13.27
C LEU A 78 16.23 1.85 -13.53
N GLU A 79 16.55 2.40 -14.71
CA GLU A 79 16.13 3.74 -15.11
C GLU A 79 14.60 3.87 -15.23
N ASP A 80 13.94 2.87 -15.83
CA ASP A 80 12.48 2.81 -15.90
C ASP A 80 11.84 2.74 -14.50
N LEU A 81 12.37 1.87 -13.63
CA LEU A 81 11.89 1.76 -12.24
C LEU A 81 12.08 3.05 -11.45
N ASN A 82 13.23 3.72 -11.58
CA ASN A 82 13.48 5.02 -10.95
C ASN A 82 12.49 6.08 -11.46
N SER A 83 12.23 6.10 -12.77
CA SER A 83 11.26 7.01 -13.40
C SER A 83 9.84 6.76 -12.86
N GLN A 84 9.41 5.50 -12.79
CA GLN A 84 8.10 5.12 -12.25
C GLN A 84 7.95 5.46 -10.77
N LEU A 85 8.98 5.23 -9.95
CA LEU A 85 8.96 5.56 -8.53
C LEU A 85 8.93 7.07 -8.31
N THR A 86 9.72 7.83 -9.07
CA THR A 86 9.72 9.31 -9.04
C THR A 86 8.36 9.86 -9.44
N PHE A 87 7.76 9.33 -10.51
CA PHE A 87 6.41 9.69 -10.93
C PHE A 87 5.39 9.37 -9.84
N THR A 88 5.45 8.18 -9.27
CA THR A 88 4.52 7.75 -8.20
C THR A 88 4.66 8.63 -6.95
N GLN A 89 5.89 8.99 -6.57
CA GLN A 89 6.14 9.89 -5.44
C GLN A 89 5.62 11.31 -5.71
N THR A 90 5.74 11.80 -6.94
CA THR A 90 5.34 13.16 -7.33
C THR A 90 3.83 13.28 -7.49
N GLU A 91 3.22 12.37 -8.24
CA GLU A 91 1.79 12.42 -8.59
C GLU A 91 0.90 11.77 -7.54
N ARG A 92 1.43 10.79 -6.80
CA ARG A 92 0.69 9.99 -5.81
C ARG A 92 1.42 9.92 -4.47
N PRO A 93 1.79 11.06 -3.87
CA PRO A 93 2.61 11.09 -2.65
C PRO A 93 1.98 10.30 -1.49
N ALA A 94 0.65 10.29 -1.38
CA ALA A 94 -0.04 9.55 -0.33
C ALA A 94 -0.01 8.03 -0.51
N SER A 95 0.32 7.52 -1.71
CA SER A 95 0.43 6.07 -1.94
C SER A 95 1.72 5.47 -1.36
N THR A 96 2.74 6.29 -1.12
CA THR A 96 4.04 5.91 -0.55
C THR A 96 4.25 6.47 0.85
N SER A 97 3.54 7.55 1.20
CA SER A 97 3.56 8.15 2.54
C SER A 97 2.80 7.31 3.56
N GLU A 98 3.37 7.17 4.76
CA GLU A 98 2.73 6.46 5.89
C GLU A 98 1.89 7.38 6.80
N THR A 99 1.71 8.64 6.41
CA THR A 99 1.07 9.69 7.25
C THR A 99 -0.44 9.57 7.36
N LEU A 100 -1.09 8.85 6.44
CA LEU A 100 -2.53 8.58 6.54
C LEU A 100 -2.83 7.68 7.73
N THR A 101 -3.73 8.14 8.57
CA THR A 101 -4.27 7.42 9.74
C THR A 101 -5.75 7.13 9.53
N LEU A 102 -6.25 6.07 10.15
CA LEU A 102 -7.67 5.79 10.24
C LEU A 102 -8.08 5.91 11.70
N ARG A 103 -9.18 6.59 11.96
CA ARG A 103 -9.79 6.66 13.28
C ARG A 103 -11.28 6.37 13.19
N GLN A 104 -11.89 5.98 14.30
CA GLN A 104 -13.33 5.75 14.35
C GLN A 104 -14.11 7.01 13.97
N PHE A 105 -15.18 6.82 13.20
CA PHE A 105 -16.16 7.84 12.86
C PHE A 105 -16.92 8.30 14.10
N THR A 106 -17.23 9.59 14.17
CA THR A 106 -18.02 10.22 15.23
C THR A 106 -19.00 11.23 14.66
N ASP A 107 -19.97 11.69 15.44
CA ASP A 107 -20.94 12.70 15.00
C ASP A 107 -20.29 14.02 14.53
N ALA A 108 -19.05 14.31 14.99
CA ALA A 108 -18.26 15.45 14.54
C ALA A 108 -17.74 15.32 13.09
N ASP A 109 -17.95 14.16 12.46
CA ASP A 109 -17.56 13.84 11.09
C ASP A 109 -18.74 13.89 10.10
N ALA A 110 -19.87 14.47 10.53
CA ALA A 110 -21.05 14.67 9.68
C ALA A 110 -20.73 15.45 8.39
N ASP A 111 -19.80 16.40 8.44
CA ASP A 111 -19.32 17.19 7.29
C ASP A 111 -18.73 16.33 6.16
N ILE A 112 -17.86 15.37 6.48
CA ILE A 112 -17.26 14.49 5.47
C ILE A 112 -18.27 13.44 4.99
N PHE A 113 -19.19 12.99 5.85
CA PHE A 113 -20.25 12.08 5.45
C PHE A 113 -21.28 12.75 4.54
N GLU A 114 -21.60 14.02 4.77
CA GLU A 114 -22.45 14.83 3.88
C GLU A 114 -21.81 14.99 2.50
N LYS A 115 -20.50 15.28 2.44
CA LYS A 115 -19.75 15.32 1.17
C LYS A 115 -19.83 13.99 0.42
N ARG A 116 -19.62 12.87 1.12
CA ARG A 116 -19.71 11.53 0.53
C ARG A 116 -21.11 11.24 0.01
N THR A 117 -22.13 11.58 0.79
CA THR A 117 -23.53 11.34 0.42
C THR A 117 -23.93 12.19 -0.78
N SER A 118 -23.45 13.43 -0.87
CA SER A 118 -23.65 14.29 -2.03
C SER A 118 -22.97 13.77 -3.31
N ASP A 119 -21.78 13.18 -3.17
CA ASP A 119 -21.02 12.65 -4.31
C ASP A 119 -21.52 11.27 -4.78
N VAL A 120 -21.96 10.40 -3.86
CA VAL A 120 -22.37 9.02 -4.19
C VAL A 120 -23.89 8.89 -4.38
N GLY A 121 -24.70 9.66 -3.67
CA GLY A 121 -26.16 9.63 -3.75
C GLY A 121 -26.85 8.42 -3.11
N ALA A 122 -26.09 7.47 -2.54
CA ALA A 122 -26.62 6.27 -1.90
C ALA A 122 -26.40 6.31 -0.37
N ALA A 123 -27.08 5.45 0.38
CA ALA A 123 -26.89 5.27 1.82
C ALA A 123 -25.46 4.83 2.18
N GLY A 124 -25.07 5.06 3.44
CA GLY A 124 -23.74 4.69 3.94
C GLY A 124 -23.57 3.19 4.14
N ASP A 125 -24.65 2.47 4.44
CA ASP A 125 -24.72 1.05 4.80
C ASP A 125 -24.30 0.06 3.68
N GLY A 126 -24.25 0.52 2.43
CA GLY A 126 -23.87 -0.30 1.28
C GLY A 126 -25.02 -1.05 0.61
N SER A 127 -26.26 -0.81 1.03
CA SER A 127 -27.47 -1.36 0.40
C SER A 127 -27.69 -0.85 -1.03
N GLY A 128 -27.09 0.29 -1.39
CA GLY A 128 -27.33 0.98 -2.66
C GLY A 128 -28.65 1.75 -2.69
N SER A 129 -29.41 1.75 -1.59
CA SER A 129 -30.62 2.56 -1.43
C SER A 129 -30.28 4.05 -1.46
N PRO A 130 -31.21 4.94 -1.83
CA PRO A 130 -31.03 6.38 -1.67
C PRO A 130 -30.72 6.74 -0.21
N ALA A 131 -29.84 7.72 0.00
CA ALA A 131 -29.53 8.18 1.35
C ALA A 131 -30.75 8.83 2.01
N SER A 132 -30.93 8.52 3.29
CA SER A 132 -31.87 9.22 4.18
C SER A 132 -31.26 10.53 4.69
N GLY A 133 -31.93 11.21 5.64
CA GLY A 133 -31.38 12.42 6.25
C GLY A 133 -30.04 12.11 6.94
N ILE A 134 -29.07 13.03 6.86
CA ILE A 134 -27.71 12.81 7.38
C ILE A 134 -27.72 12.38 8.86
N ALA A 135 -28.57 13.00 9.69
CA ALA A 135 -28.70 12.62 11.10
C ALA A 135 -29.25 11.20 11.29
N ASP A 136 -30.19 10.78 10.44
CA ASP A 136 -30.78 9.44 10.48
C ASP A 136 -29.75 8.39 10.04
N GLU A 137 -29.00 8.65 8.97
CA GLU A 137 -27.89 7.81 8.51
C GLU A 137 -26.81 7.64 9.60
N ILE A 138 -26.41 8.74 10.25
CA ILE A 138 -25.41 8.69 11.33
C ILE A 138 -25.93 7.90 12.53
N SER A 139 -27.19 8.11 12.92
CA SER A 139 -27.82 7.35 14.00
C SER A 139 -27.90 5.84 13.69
N ALA A 140 -28.27 5.49 12.46
CA ALA A 140 -28.30 4.11 12.00
C ALA A 140 -26.89 3.48 11.97
N ALA A 141 -25.90 4.23 11.49
CA ALA A 141 -24.51 3.80 11.47
C ALA A 141 -23.98 3.54 12.89
N ASN A 142 -24.18 4.49 13.81
CA ASN A 142 -23.79 4.36 15.21
C ASN A 142 -24.45 3.13 15.85
N SER A 143 -25.73 2.90 15.59
CA SER A 143 -26.46 1.73 16.10
C SER A 143 -25.84 0.41 15.63
N ARG A 144 -25.48 0.32 14.35
CA ARG A 144 -24.85 -0.88 13.76
C ARG A 144 -23.40 -1.07 14.22
N MET A 145 -22.68 0.03 14.44
CA MET A 145 -21.35 0.00 15.05
C MET A 145 -21.41 -0.50 16.50
N HIS A 146 -22.40 -0.07 17.28
CA HIS A 146 -22.62 -0.58 18.64
C HIS A 146 -23.05 -2.05 18.67
N ALA A 147 -23.74 -2.52 17.64
CA ALA A 147 -24.11 -3.92 17.48
C ALA A 147 -22.96 -4.80 16.92
N GLU A 148 -21.77 -4.23 16.67
CA GLU A 148 -20.63 -4.92 16.05
C GLU A 148 -20.98 -5.49 14.66
N GLU A 149 -21.91 -4.87 13.95
CA GLU A 149 -22.31 -5.25 12.59
C GLU A 149 -21.64 -4.37 11.52
N ALA A 150 -21.08 -3.23 11.93
CA ALA A 150 -20.42 -2.29 11.05
C ALA A 150 -19.25 -1.59 11.75
N VAL A 151 -18.29 -1.08 10.98
CA VAL A 151 -17.24 -0.19 11.44
C VAL A 151 -17.05 0.91 10.40
N TRP A 152 -17.24 2.15 10.82
CA TRP A 152 -16.97 3.31 9.99
C TRP A 152 -15.74 4.03 10.50
N LEU A 153 -14.79 4.29 9.61
CA LEU A 153 -13.54 4.97 9.91
C LEU A 153 -13.38 6.21 9.03
N VAL A 154 -12.81 7.26 9.60
CA VAL A 154 -12.39 8.47 8.89
C VAL A 154 -10.91 8.35 8.58
N ALA A 155 -10.57 8.51 7.29
CA ALA A 155 -9.19 8.61 6.85
C ALA A 155 -8.72 10.05 7.03
N THR A 156 -7.65 10.25 7.80
CA THR A 156 -7.11 11.57 8.14
C THR A 156 -5.62 11.69 7.86
N GLU A 157 -5.19 12.84 7.34
CA GLU A 157 -3.79 13.22 7.22
C GLU A 157 -3.61 14.57 7.93
N GLY A 158 -2.88 14.58 9.05
CA GLY A 158 -2.84 15.75 9.93
C GLY A 158 -4.25 16.11 10.45
N SER A 159 -4.70 17.34 10.19
CA SER A 159 -6.04 17.82 10.52
C SER A 159 -7.10 17.53 9.44
N ASP A 160 -6.67 17.09 8.25
CA ASP A 160 -7.55 17.01 7.09
C ASP A 160 -8.30 15.68 7.05
N LYS A 161 -9.62 15.75 6.84
CA LYS A 161 -10.48 14.59 6.61
C LYS A 161 -10.44 14.23 5.12
N ILE A 162 -9.73 13.15 4.79
CA ILE A 162 -9.41 12.75 3.42
C ILE A 162 -10.49 11.87 2.79
N GLY A 163 -11.11 11.01 3.60
CA GLY A 163 -12.06 10.02 3.11
C GLY A 163 -12.71 9.22 4.22
N LEU A 164 -13.51 8.23 3.81
CA LEU A 164 -14.25 7.32 4.67
C LEU A 164 -13.96 5.88 4.27
N VAL A 165 -13.87 5.01 5.27
CA VAL A 165 -13.78 3.56 5.11
C VAL A 165 -14.96 2.95 5.84
N PHE A 166 -15.74 2.15 5.13
CA PHE A 166 -16.89 1.42 5.65
C PHE A 166 -16.58 -0.06 5.63
N GLY A 167 -16.60 -0.71 6.79
CA GLY A 167 -16.60 -2.16 6.93
C GLY A 167 -17.99 -2.61 7.37
N GLU A 168 -18.65 -3.43 6.57
CA GLU A 168 -20.00 -3.93 6.86
C GLU A 168 -19.96 -5.44 6.96
N LEU A 169 -20.38 -6.01 8.09
CA LEU A 169 -20.47 -7.45 8.27
C LEU A 169 -21.73 -7.98 7.59
N SER A 170 -21.57 -8.85 6.59
CA SER A 170 -22.66 -9.54 5.89
C SER A 170 -22.22 -10.96 5.57
N ASP A 171 -23.08 -11.95 5.82
CA ASP A 171 -22.85 -13.35 5.44
C ASP A 171 -21.50 -13.95 5.94
N GLY A 172 -21.01 -13.48 7.09
CA GLY A 172 -19.74 -13.93 7.65
C GLY A 172 -18.49 -13.34 6.98
N GLU A 173 -18.66 -12.31 6.16
CA GLU A 173 -17.59 -11.55 5.52
C GLU A 173 -17.73 -10.05 5.83
N VAL A 174 -16.61 -9.33 5.92
CA VAL A 174 -16.64 -7.87 6.04
C VAL A 174 -16.46 -7.25 4.67
N HIS A 175 -17.51 -6.59 4.17
CA HIS A 175 -17.48 -5.82 2.95
C HIS A 175 -16.83 -4.47 3.20
N VAL A 176 -15.64 -4.27 2.63
CA VAL A 176 -14.88 -3.03 2.77
C VAL A 176 -15.13 -2.13 1.57
N ARG A 177 -15.62 -0.92 1.84
CA ARG A 177 -15.81 0.15 0.86
C ARG A 177 -15.01 1.37 1.27
N ILE A 178 -14.30 1.96 0.32
CA ILE A 178 -13.45 3.13 0.57
C ILE A 178 -13.94 4.26 -0.33
N TRP A 179 -14.21 5.41 0.27
CA TRP A 179 -14.51 6.64 -0.43
C TRP A 179 -13.44 7.67 -0.12
N ILE A 180 -12.89 8.29 -1.16
CA ILE A 180 -11.95 9.41 -1.03
C ILE A 180 -12.64 10.65 -1.56
N ALA A 181 -12.58 11.74 -0.78
CA ALA A 181 -13.20 12.99 -1.16
C ALA A 181 -12.64 13.47 -2.51
N PRO A 182 -13.49 14.02 -3.41
CA PRO A 182 -13.09 14.38 -4.77
C PRO A 182 -11.78 15.18 -4.86
N GLU A 183 -11.58 16.14 -3.96
CA GLU A 183 -10.40 17.01 -3.84
C GLU A 183 -9.10 16.27 -3.49
N HIS A 184 -9.20 15.05 -2.93
CA HIS A 184 -8.07 14.20 -2.56
C HIS A 184 -7.87 13.02 -3.52
N ARG A 185 -8.72 12.85 -4.54
CA ARG A 185 -8.56 11.76 -5.53
C ARG A 185 -7.29 11.90 -6.34
N LYS A 186 -6.85 10.78 -6.92
CA LYS A 186 -5.63 10.64 -7.74
C LYS A 186 -4.30 10.90 -7.01
N LYS A 187 -4.31 11.27 -5.73
CA LYS A 187 -3.11 11.48 -4.90
C LYS A 187 -2.57 10.23 -4.20
N GLY A 188 -3.23 9.07 -4.38
CA GLY A 188 -2.80 7.79 -3.79
C GLY A 188 -3.49 7.37 -2.49
N TYR A 189 -4.38 8.21 -1.94
CA TYR A 189 -5.07 7.94 -0.67
C TYR A 189 -5.93 6.67 -0.66
N GLY A 190 -6.52 6.27 -1.79
CA GLY A 190 -7.30 5.04 -1.86
C GLY A 190 -6.45 3.80 -1.54
N THR A 191 -5.22 3.75 -2.05
CA THR A 191 -4.27 2.66 -1.77
C THR A 191 -3.80 2.69 -0.32
N SER A 192 -3.51 3.88 0.21
CA SER A 192 -3.06 4.05 1.59
C SER A 192 -4.15 3.68 2.60
N ALA A 193 -5.39 4.14 2.35
CA ALA A 193 -6.56 3.76 3.13
C ALA A 193 -6.74 2.25 3.11
N LEU A 194 -6.70 1.61 1.94
CA LEU A 194 -6.82 0.15 1.80
C LEU A 194 -5.78 -0.62 2.63
N ARG A 195 -4.52 -0.15 2.61
CA ARG A 195 -3.43 -0.75 3.39
C ARG A 195 -3.73 -0.69 4.89
N ARG A 196 -4.17 0.49 5.38
CA ARG A 196 -4.51 0.72 6.79
C ARG A 196 -5.76 -0.03 7.22
N SER A 197 -6.80 -0.09 6.37
CA SER A 197 -8.07 -0.76 6.67
C SER A 197 -7.89 -2.22 7.04
N ARG A 198 -6.91 -2.93 6.45
CA ARG A 198 -6.67 -4.34 6.76
C ARG A 198 -6.32 -4.57 8.23
N SER A 199 -5.42 -3.76 8.78
CA SER A 199 -5.00 -3.90 10.17
C SER A 199 -6.07 -3.40 11.13
N GLU A 200 -6.71 -2.28 10.81
CA GLU A 200 -7.75 -1.69 11.65
C GLU A 200 -8.98 -2.58 11.74
N LEU A 201 -9.53 -3.04 10.61
CA LEU A 201 -10.74 -3.86 10.59
C LEU A 201 -10.51 -5.24 11.22
N ALA A 202 -9.30 -5.78 11.16
CA ALA A 202 -8.97 -7.03 11.85
C ALA A 202 -9.06 -6.92 13.38
N ALA A 203 -8.91 -5.71 13.94
CA ALA A 203 -9.08 -5.49 15.37
C ALA A 203 -10.56 -5.53 15.79
N TYR A 204 -11.47 -5.06 14.91
CA TYR A 204 -12.91 -5.08 15.17
C TYR A 204 -13.57 -6.42 14.79
N PHE A 205 -13.07 -7.10 13.76
CA PHE A 205 -13.61 -8.37 13.26
C PHE A 205 -12.54 -9.47 13.23
N PRO A 206 -12.09 -9.96 14.41
CA PRO A 206 -11.01 -10.93 14.48
C PRO A 206 -11.42 -12.26 13.84
N GLY A 207 -10.61 -12.72 12.89
CA GLY A 207 -10.82 -14.00 12.19
C GLY A 207 -11.88 -13.98 11.08
N VAL A 208 -12.46 -12.82 10.77
CA VAL A 208 -13.45 -12.68 9.70
C VAL A 208 -12.77 -12.32 8.38
N PRO A 209 -13.09 -12.98 7.25
CA PRO A 209 -12.58 -12.62 5.94
C PRO A 209 -12.97 -11.18 5.54
N LEU A 210 -11.99 -10.39 5.08
CA LEU A 210 -12.23 -9.06 4.52
C LEU A 210 -12.39 -9.15 3.00
N VAL A 211 -13.52 -8.68 2.49
CA VAL A 211 -13.83 -8.64 1.06
C VAL A 211 -13.87 -7.20 0.58
N ILE A 212 -12.88 -6.84 -0.23
CA ILE A 212 -12.79 -5.54 -0.88
C ILE A 212 -13.27 -5.72 -2.32
N ARG A 213 -14.40 -5.09 -2.66
CA ARG A 213 -14.92 -5.07 -4.03
C ARG A 213 -14.56 -3.73 -4.66
N ALA A 214 -14.03 -3.76 -5.89
CA ALA A 214 -13.95 -2.55 -6.68
C ALA A 214 -15.38 -2.00 -6.88
N PRO A 215 -15.59 -0.67 -6.84
CA PRO A 215 -16.88 -0.12 -7.22
C PRO A 215 -17.22 -0.64 -8.62
N GLY A 216 -18.39 -1.27 -8.76
CA GLY A 216 -18.86 -1.79 -10.04
C GLY A 216 -18.88 -0.67 -11.07
N SER A 217 -18.32 -0.95 -12.25
CA SER A 217 -18.40 -0.11 -13.44
C SER A 217 -19.84 0.16 -13.85
#